data_AF-A0A2D8ACR5-F1
#
_entry.id   AF-A0A2D8ACR5-F1
#
_cell.length_a   1.000
_cell.length_b   1.000
_cell.length_c   1.000
_cell.angle_alpha   90.00
_cell.angle_beta   90.00
_cell.angle_gamma   90.00
#
_symmetry.space_group_name_H-M   'P 1'
#
loop_
_entity.id
_entity.type
_entity.pdbx_description
1 polymer ?
#
loop_
_entity_poly.entity_id
_entity_poly.type
_entity_poly.pdbx_seq_one_letter_code
_entity_poly.pdbx_strand_id
1 'polypeptide(L)'
;APVASTGANFIRGSLLALPLGALLMLIPGAMEFHPGSAAGVGYALVSGVLASGAGYALWYSVLPFMQATTAATVQLTVPAITAAAGVLIAGESLDARLLVAFLLIIGGVAVFIRSAPKKD
;
A
#
# COMPACT_ATOMS: atom_id res chain seq x y z
N ALA A 1 -13.84 -15.32 5.89
CA ALA A 1 -13.39 -14.75 4.61
C ALA A 1 -12.12 -13.90 4.83
N PRO A 2 -11.20 -13.83 3.86
CA PRO A 2 -9.90 -13.14 4.02
C PRO A 2 -10.01 -11.71 4.58
N VAL A 3 -10.95 -10.91 4.08
CA VAL A 3 -11.20 -9.53 4.53
C VAL A 3 -11.47 -9.44 6.04
N ALA A 4 -12.28 -10.35 6.59
CA ALA A 4 -12.59 -10.37 8.03
C ALA A 4 -11.35 -10.71 8.88
N SER A 5 -10.50 -11.63 8.40
CA SER A 5 -9.24 -11.96 9.07
C SER A 5 -8.26 -10.78 9.03
N THR A 6 -8.17 -10.07 7.91
CA THR A 6 -7.36 -8.85 7.79
C THR A 6 -7.85 -7.76 8.74
N GLY A 7 -9.18 -7.58 8.86
CA GLY A 7 -9.76 -6.66 9.84
C GLY A 7 -9.38 -7.01 11.28
N ALA A 8 -9.46 -8.30 11.66
CA ALA A 8 -9.04 -8.75 12.98
C ALA A 8 -7.53 -8.52 13.23
N ASN A 9 -6.70 -8.72 12.20
CA ASN A 9 -5.27 -8.43 12.28
C ASN A 9 -4.98 -6.93 12.42
N PHE A 10 -5.75 -6.07 11.75
CA PHE A 10 -5.67 -4.61 11.96
C PHE A 10 -6.02 -4.23 13.39
N ILE A 11 -7.08 -4.78 13.97
CA ILE A 11 -7.45 -4.51 15.37
C ILE A 11 -6.31 -4.93 16.31
N ARG A 12 -5.79 -6.14 16.16
CA ARG A 12 -4.66 -6.63 16.97
C ARG A 12 -3.41 -5.77 16.78
N GLY A 13 -3.10 -5.41 15.54
CA GLY A 13 -1.97 -4.53 15.22
C GLY A 13 -2.11 -3.16 15.87
N SER A 14 -3.29 -2.53 15.77
CA SER A 14 -3.58 -1.25 16.42
C SER A 14 -3.46 -1.33 17.94
N LEU A 15 -3.95 -2.41 18.56
CA LEU A 15 -3.81 -2.61 20.00
C LEU A 15 -2.36 -2.72 20.45
N LEU A 16 -1.47 -3.28 19.62
CA LEU A 16 -0.03 -3.33 19.87
C LEU A 16 0.69 -2.01 19.54
N ALA A 17 0.20 -1.28 18.53
CA ALA A 17 0.78 -0.01 18.09
C ALA A 17 0.46 1.14 19.05
N LEU A 18 -0.70 1.14 19.71
CA LEU A 18 -1.10 2.19 20.65
C LEU A 18 -0.12 2.35 21.83
N PRO A 19 0.28 1.29 22.56
CA PRO A 19 1.30 1.38 23.60
C PRO A 19 2.65 1.87 23.08
N LEU A 20 3.06 1.43 21.89
CA LEU A 20 4.31 1.89 21.28
C LEU A 20 4.24 3.39 20.96
N GLY A 21 3.13 3.86 20.39
CA GLY A 21 2.89 5.28 20.14
C GLY A 21 2.91 6.10 21.43
N ALA A 22 2.28 5.61 22.50
CA ALA A 22 2.33 6.24 23.82
C ALA A 22 3.76 6.29 24.39
N LEU A 23 4.55 5.23 24.23
CA LEU A 23 5.95 5.20 24.67
C LEU A 23 6.80 6.20 23.88
N LEU A 24 6.59 6.31 22.55
CA LEU A 24 7.30 7.27 21.71
C LEU A 24 6.97 8.72 22.10
N MET A 25 5.77 9.00 22.60
CA MET A 25 5.42 10.34 23.13
C MET A 25 6.21 10.71 24.39
N LEU A 26 6.80 9.74 25.11
CA LEU A 26 7.64 10.02 26.28
C LEU A 26 9.06 10.46 25.90
N ILE A 27 9.48 10.26 24.64
CA ILE A 27 10.80 10.64 24.16
C ILE A 27 10.73 12.09 23.63
N PRO A 28 11.42 13.05 24.28
CA PRO A 28 11.39 14.45 23.85
C PRO A 28 11.86 14.59 22.40
N GLY A 29 11.05 15.24 21.56
CA GLY A 29 11.36 15.46 20.14
C GLY A 29 11.14 14.25 19.23
N ALA A 30 10.70 13.10 19.74
CA ALA A 30 10.40 11.95 18.89
C ALA A 30 9.07 12.08 18.15
N MET A 31 8.10 12.80 18.73
CA MET A 31 6.75 12.97 18.20
C MET A 31 6.24 14.37 18.50
N GLU A 32 5.79 15.09 17.47
CA GLU A 32 4.97 16.30 17.65
C GLU A 32 3.50 15.89 17.68
N PHE A 33 2.99 15.63 18.89
CA PHE A 33 1.58 15.35 19.07
C PHE A 33 0.81 16.66 19.27
N HIS A 34 -0.09 16.98 18.34
CA HIS A 34 -1.00 18.11 18.43
C HIS A 34 -2.40 17.64 18.85
N PRO A 35 -2.66 17.47 20.17
CA PRO A 35 -3.96 17.06 20.67
C PRO A 35 -5.03 18.07 20.21
N GLY A 36 -6.06 17.58 19.50
CA GLY A 36 -7.20 18.39 19.06
C GLY A 36 -7.25 18.73 17.57
N SER A 37 -6.28 18.30 16.75
CA SER A 37 -6.38 18.45 15.29
C SER A 37 -7.37 17.45 14.69
N ALA A 38 -8.63 17.84 14.55
CA ALA A 38 -9.65 17.03 13.88
C ALA A 38 -9.23 16.66 12.44
N ALA A 39 -8.53 17.57 11.75
CA ALA A 39 -7.95 17.33 10.44
C ALA A 39 -6.87 16.24 10.48
N GLY A 40 -5.97 16.28 11.46
CA GLY A 40 -4.91 15.26 11.63
C GLY A 40 -5.49 13.87 11.90
N VAL A 41 -6.50 13.77 12.76
CA VAL A 41 -7.25 12.52 12.97
C VAL A 41 -7.91 12.06 11.68
N GLY A 42 -8.55 12.98 10.94
CA GLY A 42 -9.13 12.71 9.63
C GLY A 42 -8.12 12.13 8.64
N TYR A 43 -6.95 12.76 8.50
CA TYR A 43 -5.88 12.27 7.62
C TYR A 43 -5.36 10.90 8.03
N ALA A 44 -5.16 10.64 9.33
CA ALA A 44 -4.72 9.33 9.82
C ALA A 44 -5.75 8.23 9.53
N LEU A 45 -7.04 8.52 9.71
CA LEU A 45 -8.11 7.57 9.41
C LEU A 45 -8.24 7.33 7.90
N VAL A 46 -8.21 8.39 7.09
CA VAL A 46 -8.33 8.27 5.63
C VAL A 46 -7.11 7.52 5.04
N SER A 47 -5.89 7.87 5.44
CA SER A 47 -4.67 7.22 4.93
C SER A 47 -4.54 5.78 5.38
N GLY A 48 -5.02 5.44 6.58
CA GLY A 48 -5.01 4.08 7.10
C GLY A 48 -6.21 3.25 6.65
N VAL A 49 -7.39 3.60 7.16
CA VAL A 49 -8.62 2.80 7.05
C VAL A 49 -9.11 2.72 5.61
N LEU A 50 -9.22 3.86 4.92
CA LEU A 50 -9.75 3.86 3.56
C LEU A 50 -8.75 3.30 2.56
N ALA A 51 -7.51 3.79 2.57
CA ALA A 51 -6.52 3.31 1.60
C ALA A 51 -6.23 1.81 1.76
N SER A 52 -6.03 1.33 3.00
CA SER A 52 -5.74 -0.09 3.25
C SER A 52 -6.99 -0.95 3.10
N GLY A 53 -8.11 -0.53 3.69
CA GLY A 53 -9.36 -1.29 3.67
C GLY A 53 -9.89 -1.52 2.26
N ALA A 54 -9.92 -0.46 1.43
CA ALA A 54 -10.33 -0.57 0.03
C ALA A 54 -9.36 -1.45 -0.77
N GLY A 55 -8.04 -1.29 -0.57
CA GLY A 55 -7.02 -2.09 -1.23
C GLY A 55 -7.18 -3.58 -0.95
N TYR A 56 -7.34 -3.99 0.31
CA TYR A 56 -7.56 -5.39 0.67
C TYR A 56 -8.90 -5.94 0.18
N ALA A 57 -9.98 -5.16 0.27
CA ALA A 57 -11.29 -5.59 -0.21
C ALA A 57 -11.27 -5.86 -1.72
N LEU A 58 -10.67 -4.95 -2.49
CA LEU A 58 -10.49 -5.11 -3.93
C LEU A 58 -9.55 -6.28 -4.25
N TRP A 59 -8.39 -6.36 -3.59
CA TRP A 59 -7.43 -7.43 -3.85
C TRP A 59 -8.03 -8.81 -3.62
N TYR A 60 -8.71 -9.02 -2.49
CA TYR A 60 -9.33 -10.30 -2.19
C TYR A 60 -10.58 -10.59 -3.01
N SER A 61 -11.21 -9.59 -3.65
CA SER A 61 -12.29 -9.85 -4.62
C SER A 61 -11.75 -10.32 -5.96
N VAL A 62 -10.59 -9.81 -6.40
CA VAL A 62 -10.00 -10.19 -7.70
C VAL A 62 -9.07 -11.41 -7.63
N LEU A 63 -8.45 -11.65 -6.48
CA LEU A 63 -7.48 -12.74 -6.28
C LEU A 63 -7.99 -14.13 -6.69
N PRO A 64 -9.25 -14.54 -6.42
CA PRO A 64 -9.76 -15.85 -6.83
C PRO A 64 -9.81 -16.05 -8.35
N PHE A 65 -9.77 -14.97 -9.13
CA PHE A 65 -9.82 -14.99 -10.60
C PHE A 65 -8.42 -15.00 -11.24
N MET A 66 -7.34 -15.03 -10.45
CA MET A 66 -5.96 -15.01 -10.94
C MET A 66 -5.22 -16.30 -10.60
N GLN A 67 -4.31 -16.73 -11.48
CA GLN A 67 -3.33 -17.74 -11.11
C GLN A 67 -2.34 -17.16 -10.09
N ALA A 68 -1.81 -17.99 -9.20
CA ALA A 68 -0.88 -17.54 -8.16
C ALA A 68 0.36 -16.82 -8.75
N THR A 69 0.87 -17.30 -9.89
CA THR A 69 1.99 -16.68 -10.62
C THR A 69 1.61 -15.32 -11.19
N THR A 70 0.44 -15.20 -11.80
CA THR A 70 -0.08 -13.90 -12.28
C THR A 70 -0.27 -12.93 -11.11
N ALA A 71 -0.88 -13.38 -10.01
CA ALA A 71 -1.10 -12.57 -8.81
C ALA A 71 0.23 -12.05 -8.22
N ALA A 72 1.25 -12.90 -8.14
CA ALA A 72 2.58 -12.50 -7.69
C ALA A 72 3.23 -11.48 -8.64
N THR A 73 3.11 -11.68 -9.96
CA THR A 73 3.72 -10.78 -10.94
C THR A 73 3.03 -9.42 -10.98
N VAL A 74 1.70 -9.35 -10.93
CA VAL A 74 1.00 -8.05 -10.90
C VAL A 74 1.34 -7.26 -9.63
N GLN A 75 1.66 -7.92 -8.50
CA GLN A 75 2.09 -7.20 -7.30
C GLN A 75 3.42 -6.47 -7.47
N LEU A 76 4.24 -6.87 -8.44
CA LEU A 76 5.47 -6.13 -8.78
C LEU A 76 5.16 -4.74 -9.34
N THR A 77 3.93 -4.45 -9.81
CA THR A 77 3.57 -3.12 -10.29
C THR A 77 3.28 -2.12 -9.17
N VAL A 78 3.07 -2.58 -7.93
CA VAL A 78 2.70 -1.69 -6.81
C VAL A 78 3.72 -0.55 -6.60
N PRO A 79 5.05 -0.80 -6.53
CA PRO A 79 6.03 0.28 -6.38
C PRO A 79 6.02 1.27 -7.54
N ALA A 80 5.78 0.81 -8.77
CA ALA A 80 5.71 1.67 -9.94
C ALA A 80 4.46 2.58 -9.90
N ILE A 81 3.30 2.03 -9.51
CA ILE A 81 2.06 2.80 -9.34
C ILE A 81 2.24 3.84 -8.22
N THR A 82 2.81 3.45 -7.08
CA THR A 82 3.09 4.35 -5.97
C THR A 82 4.04 5.47 -6.37
N ALA A 83 5.12 5.17 -7.08
CA ALA A 83 6.06 6.17 -7.59
C ALA A 83 5.36 7.16 -8.55
N ALA A 84 4.53 6.67 -9.47
CA ALA A 84 3.78 7.55 -10.37
C ALA A 84 2.81 8.45 -9.60
N ALA A 85 2.13 7.93 -8.57
CA ALA A 85 1.28 8.73 -7.70
C ALA A 85 2.08 9.78 -6.91
N GLY A 86 3.29 9.45 -6.44
CA GLY A 86 4.19 10.41 -5.79
C GLY A 86 4.54 11.59 -6.69
N VAL A 87 4.90 11.32 -7.94
CA VAL A 87 5.19 12.38 -8.93
C VAL A 87 3.94 13.19 -9.26
N LEU A 88 2.81 12.54 -9.56
CA LEU A 88 1.61 13.21 -10.07
C LEU A 88 0.79 13.93 -8.99
N ILE A 89 0.72 13.35 -7.79
CA ILE A 89 -0.15 13.82 -6.69
C ILE A 89 0.67 14.56 -5.64
N ALA A 90 1.82 14.02 -5.24
CA ALA A 90 2.66 14.62 -4.22
C ALA A 90 3.71 15.62 -4.79
N GLY A 91 3.82 15.71 -6.11
CA GLY A 91 4.74 16.64 -6.78
C GLY A 91 6.22 16.25 -6.63
N GLU A 92 6.50 14.97 -6.40
CA GLU A 92 7.88 14.48 -6.32
C GLU A 92 8.63 14.65 -7.64
N SER A 93 9.92 14.95 -7.56
CA SER A 93 10.78 15.12 -8.74
C SER A 93 10.90 13.82 -9.53
N LEU A 94 10.58 13.87 -10.82
CA LEU A 94 10.87 12.77 -11.75
C LEU A 94 12.34 12.84 -12.17
N ASP A 95 13.15 11.91 -11.67
CA ASP A 95 14.53 11.73 -12.12
C ASP A 95 14.68 10.54 -13.09
N ALA A 96 15.86 10.44 -13.71
CA ALA A 96 16.14 9.38 -14.68
C ALA A 96 16.13 7.98 -14.04
N ARG A 97 16.53 7.86 -12.76
CA ARG A 97 16.56 6.59 -12.05
C ARG A 97 15.14 6.08 -11.81
N LEU A 98 14.24 6.94 -11.37
CA LEU A 98 12.83 6.65 -11.14
C LEU A 98 12.14 6.27 -12.45
N LEU A 99 12.40 7.01 -13.52
CA LEU A 99 11.87 6.71 -14.85
C LEU A 99 12.32 5.34 -15.36
N VAL A 100 13.61 5.03 -15.27
CA VAL A 100 14.14 3.72 -15.69
C VAL A 100 13.57 2.59 -14.84
N ALA A 101 13.50 2.76 -13.51
CA ALA A 101 12.92 1.75 -12.62
C ALA A 101 11.45 1.49 -12.95
N PHE A 102 10.66 2.54 -13.18
CA PHE A 102 9.26 2.45 -13.59
C PHE A 102 9.11 1.65 -14.89
N LEU A 103 9.90 1.99 -15.92
CA LEU A 103 9.86 1.31 -17.22
C LEU A 103 10.27 -0.16 -17.12
N LEU A 104 11.29 -0.49 -16.32
CA LEU A 104 11.73 -1.88 -16.12
C LEU A 104 10.67 -2.72 -15.41
N ILE A 105 10.02 -2.17 -14.38
CA ILE A 105 8.94 -2.87 -13.66
C ILE A 105 7.75 -3.13 -14.57
N ILE A 106 7.22 -2.08 -15.21
CA ILE A 106 6.04 -2.21 -16.08
C ILE A 106 6.35 -3.07 -17.30
N GLY A 107 7.52 -2.87 -17.91
CA GLY A 107 7.98 -3.66 -19.06
C GLY A 107 8.13 -5.14 -18.72
N GLY A 108 8.79 -5.46 -17.60
CA GLY A 108 8.97 -6.84 -17.15
C GLY A 108 7.65 -7.56 -16.87
N VAL A 109 6.72 -6.89 -16.19
CA VAL A 109 5.37 -7.43 -15.94
C VAL A 109 4.61 -7.64 -17.24
N ALA A 110 4.68 -6.69 -18.18
CA ALA A 110 4.00 -6.81 -19.48
C ALA A 110 4.53 -7.97 -20.33
N VAL A 111 5.85 -8.18 -20.34
CA VAL A 111 6.48 -9.33 -21.01
C VAL A 111 6.00 -10.64 -20.37
N PHE A 112 6.03 -10.74 -19.04
CA PHE A 112 5.60 -11.95 -18.33
C PHE A 112 4.15 -12.32 -18.67
N ILE A 113 3.23 -11.38 -18.56
CA ILE A 113 1.80 -11.61 -18.83
C ILE A 113 1.57 -12.05 -20.29
N ARG A 114 2.31 -11.48 -21.25
CA ARG A 114 2.22 -11.85 -22.67
C ARG A 114 2.84 -13.21 -22.99
N SER A 115 3.87 -13.60 -22.25
CA SER A 115 4.57 -14.88 -22.43
C SER A 115 3.91 -16.06 -21.72
N ALA A 116 3.00 -15.78 -20.77
CA ALA A 116 2.32 -16.82 -20.02
C ALA A 116 1.47 -17.69 -20.97
N PRO A 117 1.61 -19.03 -20.93
CA PRO A 117 0.83 -19.91 -21.78
C PRO A 117 -0.67 -19.72 -21.53
N LYS A 118 -1.45 -19.65 -22.62
CA LYS A 118 -2.91 -19.57 -22.51
C LYS A 118 -3.41 -20.84 -21.84
N LYS A 119 -4.29 -20.67 -20.87
CA LYS A 119 -4.99 -21.78 -20.24
C LYS A 119 -6.07 -22.22 -21.22
N ASP A 120 -5.81 -23.31 -21.94
CA ASP A 120 -6.83 -24.04 -22.72
C ASP A 120 -7.94 -24.57 -21.79
#